data_AF-A0A8H5BTY7-F1
#
_entry.id   AF-A0A8H5BTY7-F1
#
_cell.length_a   1.000
_cell.length_b   1.000
_cell.length_c   1.000
_cell.angle_alpha   90.00
_cell.angle_beta   90.00
_cell.angle_gamma   90.00
#
_symmetry.space_group_name_H-M   'P 1'
#
loop_
_entity.id
_entity.type
_entity.pdbx_description
1 polymer ?
#
loop_
_entity_poly.entity_id
_entity_poly.type
_entity_poly.pdbx_seq_one_letter_code
_entity_poly.pdbx_strand_id
1 'polypeptide(L)'
;MNVEGDGKVEYEEVPLTMTKRLDGLLGTGALDYACLACAKNIVALKRTNFASFPEVLVIHAKEFQLVNWVPAKLDIPTILPKDNLLEFTEAHLGTGLKESEEPLPDDTENASAGGEEEGAVCQAALELGWSSCR
;
A
#
# COMPACT_ATOMS: atom_id res chain seq x y z
N MET A 1 -0.33 -24.19 -14.95
CA MET A 1 0.63 -24.81 -14.03
C MET A 1 1.14 -26.06 -14.70
N ASN A 2 2.25 -25.98 -15.43
CA ASN A 2 2.92 -27.17 -15.96
C ASN A 2 4.12 -27.41 -15.05
N VAL A 3 4.20 -28.61 -14.49
CA VAL A 3 5.32 -29.06 -13.66
C VAL A 3 5.98 -30.18 -14.44
N GLU A 4 7.08 -29.87 -15.11
CA GLU A 4 8.00 -30.86 -15.65
C GLU A 4 9.28 -30.87 -14.78
N GLY A 5 9.92 -32.04 -14.73
CA GLY A 5 10.77 -32.50 -13.62
C GLY A 5 11.99 -31.63 -13.28
N ASP A 6 12.38 -31.71 -12.00
CA ASP A 6 13.19 -30.79 -11.21
C ASP A 6 12.34 -29.62 -10.68
N GLY A 7 12.18 -29.51 -9.36
CA GLY A 7 11.16 -28.67 -8.69
C GLY A 7 11.32 -27.15 -8.83
N LYS A 8 11.83 -26.67 -9.96
CA LYS A 8 11.91 -25.26 -10.34
C LYS A 8 10.54 -24.84 -10.88
N VAL A 9 9.93 -23.88 -10.20
CA VAL A 9 8.74 -23.21 -10.70
C VAL A 9 9.20 -22.32 -11.86
N GLU A 10 8.93 -22.75 -13.09
CA GLU A 10 9.08 -21.89 -14.26
C GLU A 10 7.98 -20.83 -14.22
N TYR A 11 8.40 -19.57 -14.16
CA TYR A 11 7.48 -18.43 -14.23
C TYR A 11 7.15 -18.18 -15.70
N GLU A 12 5.89 -17.87 -15.99
CA GLU A 12 5.51 -17.43 -17.33
C GLU A 12 6.38 -16.24 -17.73
N GLU A 13 6.97 -16.32 -18.93
CA GLU A 13 7.80 -15.28 -19.51
C GLU A 13 6.94 -14.08 -19.90
N VAL A 14 6.40 -13.38 -18.91
CA VAL A 14 5.84 -12.05 -19.12
C VAL A 14 7.04 -11.13 -19.39
N PRO A 15 7.09 -10.40 -20.52
CA PRO A 15 8.13 -9.42 -20.75
C PRO A 15 7.93 -8.27 -19.75
N LEU A 16 8.52 -8.44 -18.57
CA LEU A 16 8.51 -7.50 -17.46
C LEU A 16 9.64 -6.51 -17.69
N THR A 17 9.36 -5.50 -18.50
CA THR A 17 10.25 -4.35 -18.65
C THR A 17 10.34 -3.60 -17.33
N MET A 18 11.51 -3.00 -17.06
CA MET A 18 11.73 -2.16 -15.88
C MET A 18 10.66 -1.06 -15.77
N THR A 19 10.32 -0.42 -16.89
CA THR A 19 9.28 0.63 -16.97
C THR A 19 7.95 0.12 -16.44
N LYS A 20 7.47 -1.05 -16.90
CA LYS A 20 6.19 -1.62 -16.43
C LYS A 20 6.19 -1.91 -14.93
N ARG A 21 7.32 -2.36 -14.37
CA ARG A 21 7.43 -2.59 -12.92
C ARG A 21 7.36 -1.28 -12.14
N LEU A 22 8.00 -0.23 -12.64
CA LEU A 22 7.93 1.10 -12.05
C LEU A 22 6.53 1.69 -12.15
N ASP A 23 5.84 1.53 -13.28
CA ASP A 23 4.45 1.96 -13.45
C ASP A 23 3.52 1.25 -12.46
N GLY A 24 3.73 -0.05 -12.22
CA GLY A 24 2.99 -0.80 -11.21
C GLY A 24 3.26 -0.31 -9.78
N LEU A 25 4.51 0.06 -9.48
CA LEU A 25 4.90 0.62 -8.17
C LEU A 25 4.28 2.01 -7.93
N LEU A 26 4.26 2.85 -8.96
CA LEU A 26 3.74 4.23 -8.92
C LEU A 26 2.24 4.31 -9.26
N GLY A 27 1.62 3.17 -9.53
CA GLY A 27 0.21 3.04 -9.84
C GLY A 27 -0.68 3.21 -8.61
N THR A 28 -1.99 3.29 -8.86
CA THR A 28 -3.00 3.36 -7.79
C THR A 28 -3.32 1.94 -7.29
N GLY A 29 -3.12 1.70 -6.00
CA GLY A 29 -3.50 0.48 -5.30
C GLY A 29 -4.72 0.69 -4.40
N ALA A 30 -5.53 -0.33 -4.24
CA ALA A 30 -6.65 -0.35 -3.29
C ALA A 30 -6.19 -0.86 -1.92
N LEU A 31 -6.71 -0.28 -0.84
CA LEU A 31 -6.52 -0.78 0.52
C LEU A 31 -7.80 -0.62 1.34
N ASP A 32 -8.00 -1.52 2.31
CA ASP A 32 -9.11 -1.40 3.26
C ASP A 32 -8.79 -0.32 4.30
N TYR A 33 -9.70 0.64 4.44
CA TYR A 33 -9.54 1.79 5.32
C TYR A 33 -10.82 2.05 6.13
N ALA A 34 -10.67 2.21 7.44
CA ALA A 34 -11.74 2.66 8.31
C ALA A 34 -11.83 4.19 8.24
N CYS A 35 -12.78 4.71 7.46
CA CYS A 35 -12.93 6.15 7.25
C CYS A 35 -13.55 6.82 8.48
N LEU A 36 -12.81 7.74 9.10
CA LEU A 36 -13.25 8.53 10.25
C LEU A 36 -14.39 9.48 9.88
N ALA A 37 -14.31 10.14 8.72
CA ALA A 37 -15.33 11.09 8.26
C ALA A 37 -16.66 10.41 7.91
N CYS A 38 -16.63 9.14 7.46
CA CYS A 38 -17.83 8.40 7.06
C CYS A 38 -18.30 7.38 8.11
N ALA A 39 -17.53 7.16 9.19
CA ALA A 39 -17.73 6.14 10.23
C ALA A 39 -17.96 4.71 9.68
N LYS A 40 -17.26 4.34 8.60
CA LYS A 40 -17.43 3.04 7.91
C LYS A 40 -16.12 2.53 7.30
N ASN A 41 -16.02 1.22 7.14
CA ASN A 41 -14.95 0.60 6.36
C ASN A 41 -15.21 0.79 4.87
N ILE A 42 -14.23 1.34 4.16
CA ILE A 42 -14.26 1.61 2.73
C ILE A 42 -12.98 1.09 2.07
N VAL A 43 -13.00 0.99 0.75
CA VAL A 43 -11.79 0.75 -0.03
C VAL A 43 -11.19 2.10 -0.40
N ALA A 44 -10.07 2.47 0.22
CA ALA A 44 -9.31 3.65 -0.12
C ALA A 44 -8.36 3.38 -1.29
N LEU A 45 -8.09 4.43 -2.08
CA LEU A 45 -7.13 4.39 -3.17
C LEU A 45 -5.83 5.06 -2.71
N LYS A 46 -4.73 4.31 -2.71
CA LYS A 46 -3.39 4.77 -2.37
C LYS A 46 -2.52 4.82 -3.61
N ARG A 47 -1.76 5.90 -3.75
CA ARG A 47 -0.74 6.04 -4.77
C ARG A 47 0.55 6.54 -4.13
N THR A 48 1.68 6.10 -4.65
CA THR A 48 3.01 6.57 -4.22
C THR A 48 3.69 7.25 -5.39
N ASN A 49 4.11 8.50 -5.20
CA ASN A 49 4.82 9.29 -6.21
C ASN A 49 6.12 9.85 -5.63
N PHE A 50 7.02 10.34 -6.48
CA PHE A 50 8.22 11.03 -6.05
C PHE A 50 7.87 12.43 -5.54
N ALA A 51 8.35 12.79 -4.35
CA ALA A 51 8.29 14.19 -3.91
C ALA A 51 9.29 15.08 -4.67
N SER A 52 10.43 14.50 -5.05
CA SER A 52 11.49 15.13 -5.85
C SER A 52 12.33 14.06 -6.55
N PHE A 53 13.06 14.44 -7.60
CA PHE A 53 13.99 13.53 -8.27
C PHE A 53 15.41 13.63 -7.70
N PRO A 54 16.03 12.50 -7.31
CA PRO A 54 17.43 12.49 -6.88
C PRO A 54 18.37 12.61 -8.08
N GLU A 55 19.60 13.06 -7.83
CA GLU A 55 20.68 13.03 -8.84
C GLU A 55 21.06 11.60 -9.23
N VAL A 56 21.03 10.68 -8.27
CA VAL A 56 21.31 9.26 -8.48
C VAL A 56 20.15 8.43 -7.93
N LEU A 57 19.45 7.73 -8.82
CA LEU A 57 18.37 6.79 -8.45
C LEU A 57 18.91 5.36 -8.44
N VAL A 58 18.91 4.73 -7.27
CA VAL A 58 19.27 3.31 -7.10
C VAL A 58 17.99 2.48 -7.08
N ILE A 59 17.89 1.52 -8.01
CA ILE A 59 16.74 0.62 -8.11
C ILE A 59 17.14 -0.77 -7.67
N HIS A 60 16.42 -1.32 -6.69
CA HIS A 60 16.56 -2.72 -6.27
C HIS A 60 15.43 -3.55 -6.85
N ALA A 61 15.76 -4.45 -7.78
CA ALA A 61 14.82 -5.44 -8.30
C ALA A 61 14.58 -6.52 -7.24
N LYS A 62 13.38 -6.52 -6.64
CA LYS A 62 13.01 -7.49 -5.60
C LYS A 62 12.61 -8.83 -6.21
N GLU A 63 13.61 -9.65 -6.58
CA GLU A 63 13.44 -10.96 -7.21
C GLU A 63 13.39 -12.09 -6.18
N PHE A 64 12.57 -11.94 -5.14
CA PHE A 64 12.34 -13.00 -4.14
C PHE A 64 10.91 -12.95 -3.58
N GLN A 65 10.41 -14.11 -3.19
CA GLN A 65 9.12 -14.27 -2.53
C GLN A 65 9.25 -15.14 -1.27
N LEU A 66 8.34 -14.98 -0.33
CA LEU A 66 8.28 -15.85 0.85
C LEU A 66 7.33 -17.02 0.57
N VAL A 67 7.88 -18.23 0.47
CA VAL A 67 7.12 -19.48 0.37
C VAL A 67 7.26 -20.21 1.70
N ASN A 68 6.16 -20.46 2.41
CA ASN A 68 6.19 -21.06 3.74
C ASN A 68 7.13 -20.35 4.72
N TRP A 69 7.14 -19.01 4.71
CA TRP A 69 8.05 -18.17 5.52
C TRP A 69 9.54 -18.30 5.18
N VAL A 70 9.90 -19.03 4.12
CA VAL A 70 11.28 -19.14 3.63
C VAL A 70 11.45 -18.25 2.39
N PRO A 71 12.46 -17.37 2.35
CA PRO A 71 12.78 -16.61 1.15
C PRO A 71 13.21 -17.54 0.02
N ALA A 72 12.45 -17.54 -1.07
CA ALA A 72 12.75 -18.25 -2.30
C ALA A 72 13.10 -17.26 -3.41
N LYS A 73 14.17 -17.54 -4.15
CA LYS A 73 14.60 -16.73 -5.30
C LYS A 73 13.57 -16.86 -6.43
N LEU A 74 13.22 -15.73 -7.04
CA LEU A 74 12.47 -15.69 -8.30
C LEU A 74 13.46 -15.61 -9.46
N ASP A 75 13.43 -16.57 -10.38
CA ASP A 75 14.30 -16.57 -11.55
C ASP A 75 13.61 -15.84 -12.72
N ILE A 76 13.38 -14.54 -12.54
CA ILE A 76 12.66 -13.71 -13.50
C ILE A 76 13.64 -12.67 -14.05
N PRO A 77 13.90 -12.63 -15.35
CA PRO A 77 14.81 -11.62 -15.91
C PRO A 77 14.20 -10.21 -15.81
N THR A 78 15.01 -9.24 -15.38
CA THR A 78 14.65 -7.82 -15.43
C THR A 78 15.18 -7.20 -16.72
N ILE A 79 14.26 -6.88 -17.64
CA ILE A 79 14.59 -6.31 -18.95
C ILE A 79 14.70 -4.79 -18.82
N LEU A 80 15.89 -4.24 -19.10
CA LEU A 80 16.11 -2.79 -19.15
C LEU A 80 15.46 -2.16 -20.40
N PRO A 81 15.05 -0.88 -20.33
CA PRO A 81 14.50 -0.18 -21.48
C PRO A 81 15.51 -0.07 -22.62
N LYS A 82 15.01 0.13 -23.84
CA LYS A 82 15.85 0.43 -25.01
C LYS A 82 16.67 1.68 -24.73
N ASP A 83 17.91 1.69 -25.22
CA ASP A 83 18.84 2.81 -25.10
C ASP A 83 19.26 3.14 -23.65
N ASN A 84 18.96 2.27 -22.67
CA ASN A 84 19.22 2.48 -21.24
C ASN A 84 18.63 3.79 -20.69
N LEU A 85 17.59 4.33 -21.33
CA LEU A 85 16.92 5.55 -20.92
C LEU A 85 15.65 5.22 -20.13
N LEU A 86 15.52 5.83 -18.95
CA LEU A 86 14.34 5.74 -18.11
C LEU A 86 13.77 7.15 -17.96
N GLU A 87 12.60 7.38 -18.54
CA GLU A 87 11.95 8.69 -18.56
C GLU A 87 10.91 8.79 -17.43
N PHE A 88 11.06 9.80 -16.59
CA PHE A 88 10.02 10.18 -15.62
C PHE A 88 9.37 11.49 -16.06
N THR A 89 8.05 11.44 -16.21
CA THR A 89 7.23 12.63 -16.50
C THR A 89 6.67 13.27 -15.23
N GLU A 90 6.06 14.44 -15.37
CA GLU A 90 5.31 15.15 -14.33
C GLU A 90 4.24 14.29 -13.63
N ALA A 91 3.71 13.26 -14.30
CA ALA A 91 2.72 12.34 -13.74
C ALA A 91 3.27 11.44 -12.60
N HIS A 92 4.59 11.33 -12.49
CA HIS A 92 5.29 10.56 -11.46
C HIS A 92 5.68 11.41 -10.24
N LEU A 93 5.53 12.73 -10.32
CA LEU A 93 5.75 13.64 -9.21
C LEU A 93 4.48 13.82 -8.38
N GLY A 94 4.64 13.87 -7.07
CA GLY A 94 3.60 14.26 -6.14
C GLY A 94 3.57 15.78 -6.03
N THR A 95 2.40 16.37 -6.23
CA THR A 95 2.17 17.83 -6.10
C THR A 95 1.63 18.23 -4.73
N GLY A 96 1.54 17.28 -3.79
CA GLY A 96 0.93 17.49 -2.48
C GLY A 96 -0.59 17.59 -2.56
N LEU A 97 -1.19 18.21 -1.55
CA LEU A 97 -2.63 18.49 -1.48
C LEU A 97 -3.01 19.55 -2.51
N LYS A 98 -4.00 19.27 -3.35
CA LYS A 98 -4.50 20.24 -4.34
C LYS A 98 -5.58 21.14 -3.75
N GLU A 99 -5.76 22.33 -4.31
CA GLU A 99 -6.79 23.29 -3.87
C GLU A 99 -8.23 22.75 -3.96
N SER A 100 -8.46 21.76 -4.82
CA SER A 100 -9.77 21.11 -4.98
C SER A 100 -9.99 19.92 -4.03
N GLU A 101 -9.02 19.58 -3.19
CA GLU A 101 -9.05 18.40 -2.31
C GLU A 101 -9.27 18.83 -0.85
N GLU A 102 -10.11 18.08 -0.13
CA GLU A 102 -10.35 18.28 1.30
C GLU A 102 -9.51 17.28 2.10
N PRO A 103 -8.74 17.73 3.12
CA PRO A 103 -7.96 16.83 3.96
C PRO A 103 -8.89 15.96 4.81
N LEU A 104 -8.50 14.71 5.02
CA LEU A 104 -9.18 13.83 5.97
C LEU A 104 -8.87 14.29 7.41
N PRO A 105 -9.82 14.12 8.36
CA PRO A 105 -9.60 14.48 9.75
C PRO A 105 -8.47 13.66 10.37
N ASP A 106 -7.65 14.30 11.20
CA ASP A 106 -6.59 13.63 11.96
C ASP A 106 -7.18 12.76 13.09
N ASP A 107 -6.56 11.61 13.34
CA ASP A 107 -6.93 10.70 14.45
C ASP A 107 -6.88 11.39 15.84
N THR A 108 -6.18 12.53 15.98
CA THR A 108 -6.04 13.25 17.24
C THR A 108 -7.31 13.95 17.72
N GLU A 109 -8.25 14.30 16.85
CA GLU A 109 -9.47 15.00 17.29
C GLU A 109 -10.46 14.07 18.03
N ASN A 110 -10.44 12.77 17.71
CA ASN A 110 -11.31 11.79 18.38
C ASN A 110 -10.81 11.34 19.76
N ALA A 111 -9.57 11.64 20.15
CA ALA A 111 -9.06 11.31 21.48
C ALA A 111 -9.52 12.32 22.56
N SER A 112 -10.12 13.44 22.18
CA SER A 112 -10.49 14.53 23.10
C SER A 112 -11.98 14.60 23.49
N ALA A 113 -12.81 13.69 22.96
CA ALA A 113 -14.25 13.64 23.26
C ALA A 113 -14.68 12.51 24.24
N GLY A 114 -13.73 11.84 24.90
CA GLY A 114 -13.98 10.69 25.78
C GLY A 114 -13.43 10.82 27.20
N GLY A 115 -13.13 12.02 27.68
CA GLY A 115 -12.66 12.24 29.05
C GLY A 115 -13.78 12.67 29.96
N GLU A 116 -14.25 11.77 30.83
CA GLU A 116 -14.89 11.97 32.15
C GLU A 116 -16.25 11.27 32.40
N GLU A 117 -16.99 10.80 31.38
CA GLU A 117 -18.25 10.03 31.58
C GLU A 117 -18.24 8.55 31.11
N GLU A 118 -17.17 8.05 30.48
CA GLU A 118 -17.15 6.66 29.96
C GLU A 118 -17.20 5.58 31.06
N GLY A 119 -16.69 5.88 32.27
CA GLY A 119 -16.65 4.90 33.37
C GLY A 119 -18.04 4.50 33.89
N ALA A 120 -18.97 5.46 33.97
CA ALA A 120 -20.31 5.24 34.51
C ALA A 120 -21.21 4.52 33.50
N VAL A 121 -21.13 4.90 32.22
CA VAL A 121 -21.90 4.26 31.14
C VAL A 121 -21.47 2.80 30.96
N CYS A 122 -20.17 2.52 31.12
CA CYS A 122 -19.65 1.18 30.97
C CYS A 122 -20.07 0.25 32.12
N GLN A 123 -20.10 0.74 33.36
CA GLN A 123 -20.65 -0.02 34.49
C GLN A 123 -22.13 -0.32 34.30
N ALA A 124 -22.94 0.66 33.90
CA ALA A 124 -24.36 0.46 33.63
C ALA A 124 -24.60 -0.56 32.49
N ALA A 125 -23.79 -0.53 31.43
CA ALA A 125 -23.91 -1.49 30.32
C ALA A 125 -23.56 -2.93 30.74
N LEU A 126 -22.53 -3.12 31.56
CA LEU A 126 -22.19 -4.42 32.15
C LEU A 126 -23.31 -4.93 33.08
N GLU A 127 -23.91 -4.06 33.89
CA GLU A 127 -25.05 -4.40 34.76
C GLU A 127 -26.30 -4.80 33.97
N LEU A 128 -26.50 -4.20 32.79
CA LEU A 128 -27.57 -4.55 31.85
C LEU A 128 -27.22 -5.77 30.98
N GLY A 129 -26.08 -6.43 31.24
CA GLY A 129 -25.70 -7.71 30.63
C GLY A 129 -25.01 -7.60 29.27
N TRP A 130 -24.47 -6.43 28.91
CA TRP A 130 -23.66 -6.29 27.70
C TRP A 130 -22.25 -6.81 27.95
N SER A 131 -21.70 -7.57 27.00
CA SER A 131 -20.45 -8.32 27.18
C SER A 131 -19.18 -7.49 27.02
N SER A 132 -19.27 -6.24 26.55
CA SER A 132 -18.15 -5.30 26.43
C SER A 132 -18.67 -3.89 26.17
N CYS A 133 -17.98 -2.89 26.71
CA CYS A 133 -18.10 -1.50 26.29
C CYS A 133 -17.18 -1.28 25.08
N ARG A 134 -17.71 -0.72 24.01
CA ARG A 134 -16.96 -0.28 22.84
C ARG A 134 -17.57 1.03 22.37
#